data_AF-A0A5N8UKQ7-F1
#
_entry.id   AF-A0A5N8UKQ7-F1
#
_cell.length_a   1.000
_cell.length_b   1.000
_cell.length_c   1.000
_cell.angle_alpha   90.00
_cell.angle_beta   90.00
_cell.angle_gamma   90.00
#
_symmetry.space_group_name_H-M   'P 1'
#
loop_
_entity.id
_entity.type
_entity.pdbx_description
1 polymer ?
#
loop_
_entity_poly.entity_id
_entity_poly.type
_entity_poly.pdbx_seq_one_letter_code
_entity_poly.pdbx_strand_id
1 'polypeptide(L)'
;MKIKVLSAVMLSVLLSGCAGQMAVSNATMKFNMDAVDNRYARGGLTILMAPVYAVTTVADYGLFNPIEFWTGENILTDKKSIYDMKGKNYIEINDDLDESLKTAPVKLD
;
A
#
# COMPACT_ATOMS: atom_id res chain seq x y z
N MET A 1 -1.08 0.42 -31.35
CA MET A 1 -0.02 0.65 -30.35
C MET A 1 -0.58 1.08 -28.99
N LYS A 2 -1.47 2.09 -28.92
CA LYS A 2 -2.06 2.59 -27.66
C LYS A 2 -2.73 1.53 -26.77
N ILE A 3 -3.56 0.65 -27.34
CA ILE A 3 -4.25 -0.41 -26.57
C ILE A 3 -3.25 -1.41 -25.96
N LYS A 4 -2.24 -1.84 -26.73
CA LYS A 4 -1.21 -2.78 -26.24
C LYS A 4 -0.40 -2.20 -25.08
N VAL A 5 -0.04 -0.91 -25.16
CA VAL A 5 0.67 -0.21 -24.08
C VAL A 5 -0.22 -0.09 -22.84
N LEU A 6 -1.49 0.29 -23.02
CA LEU A 6 -2.44 0.38 -21.91
C LEU A 6 -2.66 -0.98 -21.22
N SER A 7 -2.81 -2.06 -22.00
CA SER A 7 -2.91 -3.42 -21.47
C SER A 7 -1.65 -3.85 -20.71
N ALA A 8 -0.46 -3.52 -21.21
CA ALA A 8 0.80 -3.86 -20.55
C ALA A 8 0.96 -3.11 -19.22
N VAL A 9 0.61 -1.82 -19.18
CA VAL A 9 0.61 -1.01 -17.95
C VAL A 9 -0.38 -1.59 -16.93
N MET A 10 -1.59 -1.93 -17.38
CA MET A 10 -2.60 -2.53 -16.51
C MET A 10 -2.14 -3.90 -15.96
N LEU A 11 -1.51 -4.74 -16.80
CA LEU A 11 -0.93 -6.01 -16.37
C LEU A 11 0.19 -5.81 -15.34
N SER A 12 1.07 -4.81 -15.53
CA SER A 12 2.14 -4.53 -14.58
C SER A 12 1.61 -4.11 -13.21
N VAL A 13 0.50 -3.38 -13.16
CA VAL A 13 -0.16 -3.00 -11.90
C VAL A 13 -0.84 -4.21 -11.25
N LEU A 14 -1.41 -5.13 -12.04
CA LEU A 14 -2.00 -6.37 -11.52
C LEU A 14 -0.96 -7.38 -11.01
N LEU A 15 0.27 -7.31 -11.54
CA LEU A 15 1.40 -8.18 -11.15
C LEU A 15 2.28 -7.56 -10.07
N SER A 16 2.13 -6.26 -9.76
CA SER A 16 2.82 -5.64 -8.63
C SER A 16 2.18 -6.04 -7.31
N GLY A 17 3.01 -6.45 -6.34
CA GLY A 17 2.55 -6.78 -4.99
C GLY A 17 1.99 -5.56 -4.27
N CYS A 18 0.94 -5.77 -3.46
CA CYS A 18 0.24 -4.73 -2.71
C CYS A 18 0.92 -4.33 -1.38
N ALA A 19 2.24 -4.40 -1.31
CA ALA A 19 2.96 -4.22 -0.06
C ALA A 19 3.02 -2.73 0.35
N GLY A 20 2.54 -2.43 1.55
CA GLY A 20 2.55 -1.14 2.22
C GLY A 20 1.43 -1.08 3.27
N GLN A 21 1.38 -0.04 4.12
CA GLN A 21 0.28 0.06 5.09
C GLN A 21 -1.08 0.37 4.47
N MET A 22 -1.12 0.92 3.24
CA MET A 22 -2.35 1.27 2.54
C MET A 22 -3.25 2.18 3.38
N ALA A 23 -2.67 3.21 3.99
CA ALA A 23 -3.32 4.00 5.04
C ALA A 23 -4.63 4.65 4.55
N VAL A 24 -4.62 5.31 3.38
CA VAL A 24 -5.82 6.00 2.88
C VAL A 24 -6.83 5.06 2.24
N SER A 25 -6.37 3.97 1.61
CA SER A 25 -7.26 2.94 1.06
C SER A 25 -7.98 2.19 2.18
N ASN A 26 -7.29 1.88 3.29
CA ASN A 26 -7.90 1.28 4.47
C ASN A 26 -8.88 2.24 5.15
N ALA A 27 -8.56 3.54 5.23
CA ALA A 27 -9.51 4.54 5.73
C ALA A 27 -10.78 4.62 4.87
N THR A 28 -10.62 4.59 3.54
CA THR A 28 -11.72 4.57 2.57
C THR A 28 -12.58 3.31 2.71
N MET A 29 -11.92 2.15 2.88
CA MET A 29 -12.61 0.89 3.13
C MET A 29 -13.40 0.94 4.42
N LYS A 30 -12.81 1.44 5.51
CA LYS A 30 -13.50 1.58 6.79
C LYS A 30 -14.74 2.47 6.66
N PHE A 31 -14.61 3.63 5.99
CA PHE A 31 -15.74 4.51 5.75
C PHE A 31 -16.89 3.80 5.02
N ASN A 32 -16.60 3.06 3.94
CA ASN A 32 -17.63 2.30 3.22
C ASN A 32 -18.31 1.25 4.12
N MET A 33 -17.54 0.52 4.93
CA MET A 33 -18.10 -0.48 5.85
C MET A 33 -18.96 0.14 6.96
N ASP A 34 -18.60 1.34 7.42
CA ASP A 34 -19.31 2.05 8.50
C ASP A 34 -20.49 2.89 7.98
N ALA A 35 -20.54 3.20 6.68
CA ALA A 35 -21.56 4.08 6.09
C ALA A 35 -22.98 3.49 6.12
N VAL A 36 -23.13 2.17 5.97
CA VAL A 36 -24.42 1.47 5.96
C VAL A 36 -24.34 0.13 6.66
N ASP A 37 -25.45 -0.30 7.25
CA ASP A 37 -25.57 -1.52 8.07
C ASP A 37 -26.03 -2.76 7.28
N ASN A 38 -26.11 -2.67 5.94
CA ASN A 38 -26.55 -3.75 5.07
C ASN A 38 -25.43 -4.23 4.14
N ARG A 39 -25.20 -5.56 4.09
CA ARG A 39 -24.14 -6.17 3.28
C ARG A 39 -24.22 -5.85 1.77
N TYR A 40 -25.44 -5.81 1.22
CA TYR A 40 -25.66 -5.54 -0.20
C TYR A 40 -25.54 -4.05 -0.49
N ALA A 41 -26.02 -3.21 0.42
CA ALA A 41 -25.83 -1.77 0.32
C ALA A 41 -24.35 -1.38 0.38
N ARG A 42 -23.54 -2.01 1.24
CA ARG A 42 -22.06 -1.86 1.22
C ARG A 42 -21.48 -2.25 -0.13
N GLY A 43 -21.93 -3.37 -0.71
CA GLY A 43 -21.52 -3.78 -2.06
C GLY A 43 -21.87 -2.74 -3.13
N GLY A 44 -23.09 -2.20 -3.10
CA GLY A 44 -23.52 -1.12 -3.99
C GLY A 44 -22.71 0.16 -3.79
N LEU A 45 -22.42 0.51 -2.53
CA LEU A 45 -21.60 1.66 -2.19
C LEU A 45 -20.14 1.48 -2.64
N THR A 46 -19.57 0.27 -2.55
CA THR A 46 -18.25 -0.03 -3.15
C THR A 46 -18.22 0.28 -4.63
N ILE A 47 -19.25 -0.13 -5.38
CA ILE A 47 -19.35 0.14 -6.83
C ILE A 47 -19.46 1.65 -7.07
N LEU A 48 -20.29 2.34 -6.29
CA LEU A 48 -20.47 3.79 -6.41
C LEU A 48 -19.19 4.56 -6.06
N MET A 49 -18.43 4.09 -5.07
CA MET A 49 -17.16 4.66 -4.61
C MET A 49 -15.95 4.19 -5.42
N ALA A 50 -16.12 3.39 -6.49
CA ALA A 50 -15.01 2.88 -7.28
C ALA A 50 -13.99 3.95 -7.72
N PRO A 51 -14.40 5.18 -8.13
CA PRO A 51 -13.43 6.25 -8.43
C PRO A 51 -12.60 6.67 -7.22
N VAL A 52 -13.19 6.73 -6.02
CA VAL A 52 -12.49 7.09 -4.78
C VAL A 52 -11.47 6.01 -4.42
N TYR A 53 -11.88 4.75 -4.46
CA TYR A 53 -10.97 3.61 -4.25
C TYR A 53 -9.79 3.63 -5.22
N ALA A 54 -10.03 3.93 -6.50
CA ALA A 54 -8.97 4.02 -7.49
C ALA A 54 -7.95 5.12 -7.14
N VAL A 55 -8.42 6.31 -6.77
CA VAL A 55 -7.55 7.44 -6.41
C VAL A 55 -6.75 7.13 -5.14
N THR A 56 -7.39 6.61 -4.09
CA THR A 56 -6.72 6.35 -2.81
C THR A 56 -5.71 5.22 -2.95
N THR A 57 -6.02 4.22 -3.77
CA THR A 57 -5.10 3.12 -4.09
C THR A 57 -3.86 3.67 -4.82
N VAL A 58 -4.05 4.51 -5.83
CA VAL A 58 -2.93 5.16 -6.53
C VAL A 58 -2.12 6.07 -5.61
N ALA A 59 -2.76 6.77 -4.66
CA ALA A 59 -2.05 7.61 -3.70
C ALA A 59 -1.19 6.78 -2.73
N ASP A 60 -1.72 5.67 -2.21
CA ASP A 60 -0.93 4.75 -1.38
C ASP A 60 0.26 4.19 -2.16
N TYR A 61 0.06 3.64 -3.37
CA TYR A 61 1.15 3.06 -4.15
C TYR A 61 2.15 4.07 -4.71
N GLY A 62 1.66 5.20 -5.19
CA GLY A 62 2.47 6.18 -5.90
C GLY A 62 3.23 7.12 -4.98
N LEU A 63 2.76 7.30 -3.74
CA LEU A 63 3.29 8.31 -2.84
C LEU A 63 3.55 7.76 -1.43
N PHE A 64 2.52 7.34 -0.72
CA PHE A 64 2.65 7.10 0.73
C PHE A 64 3.44 5.83 1.08
N ASN A 65 3.21 4.71 0.40
CA ASN A 65 3.95 3.47 0.63
C ASN A 65 5.43 3.55 0.17
N PRO A 66 5.77 4.20 -0.96
CA PRO A 66 7.16 4.48 -1.29
C PRO A 66 7.86 5.31 -0.21
N ILE A 67 7.21 6.37 0.30
CA ILE A 67 7.78 7.17 1.39
C ILE A 67 7.95 6.31 2.64
N GLU A 68 6.95 5.51 3.01
CA GLU A 68 7.00 4.56 4.13
C GLU A 68 8.19 3.60 4.01
N PHE A 69 8.45 3.06 2.82
CA PHE A 69 9.58 2.16 2.58
C PHE A 69 10.93 2.84 2.86
N TRP A 70 11.13 4.05 2.35
CA TRP A 70 12.41 4.75 2.46
C TRP A 70 12.67 5.39 3.82
N THR A 71 11.60 5.77 4.53
CA THR A 71 11.68 6.46 5.84
C THR A 71 11.51 5.51 7.02
N GLY A 72 10.99 4.30 6.80
CA GLY A 72 10.75 3.32 7.87
C GLY A 72 9.47 3.57 8.67
N GLU A 73 8.72 4.62 8.36
CA GLU A 73 7.45 4.96 9.02
C GLU A 73 6.46 5.56 8.02
N ASN A 74 5.17 5.29 8.20
CA ASN A 74 4.15 5.88 7.34
C ASN A 74 3.77 7.27 7.86
N ILE A 75 4.02 8.30 7.05
CA ILE A 75 3.80 9.72 7.40
C ILE A 75 2.35 10.11 7.69
N LEU A 76 1.37 9.24 7.42
CA LEU A 76 -0.04 9.51 7.70
C LEU A 76 -0.50 8.87 9.00
N THR A 77 0.18 7.84 9.47
CA THR A 77 -0.25 7.07 10.65
C THR A 77 0.78 7.04 11.77
N ASP A 78 1.98 7.55 11.54
CA ASP A 78 3.14 7.53 12.45
C ASP A 78 3.48 6.12 12.95
N LYS A 79 3.11 5.10 12.17
CA LYS A 79 3.40 3.69 12.46
C LYS A 79 4.58 3.22 11.65
N LYS A 80 5.36 2.34 12.28
CA LYS A 80 6.47 1.65 11.63
C LYS A 80 6.05 0.97 10.32
N SER A 81 6.90 1.10 9.32
CA SER A 81 6.79 0.47 8.01
C SER A 81 6.50 -1.02 8.14
N ILE A 82 5.63 -1.53 7.27
CA ILE A 82 5.31 -2.97 7.27
C ILE A 82 6.54 -3.84 6.99
N TYR A 83 7.54 -3.27 6.30
CA TYR A 83 8.76 -3.95 5.91
C TYR A 83 9.70 -4.19 7.10
N ASP A 84 9.50 -3.45 8.19
CA ASP A 84 10.29 -3.58 9.42
C ASP A 84 9.56 -4.38 10.52
N MET A 85 8.41 -4.99 10.20
CA MET A 85 7.68 -5.85 11.12
C MET A 85 8.39 -7.21 11.24
N LYS A 86 8.61 -7.67 12.48
CA LYS A 86 9.32 -8.93 12.74
C LYS A 86 8.33 -10.10 12.66
N GLY A 87 8.56 -10.99 11.70
CA GLY A 87 7.89 -12.28 11.58
C GLY A 87 8.87 -13.45 11.66
N LYS A 88 8.42 -14.64 11.26
CA LYS A 88 9.31 -15.78 11.04
C LYS A 88 10.00 -15.62 9.68
N ASN A 89 11.33 -15.57 9.68
CA ASN A 89 12.12 -15.53 8.44
C ASN A 89 12.28 -16.94 7.89
N TYR A 90 11.97 -17.14 6.61
CA TYR A 90 12.25 -18.40 5.91
C TYR A 90 13.62 -18.39 5.22
N ILE A 91 14.16 -17.19 4.96
CA ILE A 91 15.46 -16.96 4.35
C ILE A 91 16.11 -15.82 5.14
N GLU A 92 17.33 -16.04 5.62
CA GLU A 92 18.08 -15.08 6.44
C GLU A 92 19.18 -14.47 5.57
N ILE A 93 18.98 -13.23 5.11
CA ILE A 93 19.89 -12.54 4.17
C ILE A 93 20.76 -11.49 4.89
N ASN A 94 20.34 -11.06 6.09
CA ASN A 94 21.00 -9.97 6.81
C ASN A 94 22.43 -10.28 7.25
N ASP A 95 22.83 -11.55 7.29
CA ASP A 95 24.20 -11.95 7.66
C ASP A 95 25.21 -11.63 6.55
N ASP A 96 24.75 -11.56 5.30
CA ASP A 96 25.57 -11.28 4.11
C ASP A 96 25.50 -9.80 3.67
N LEU A 97 24.74 -8.96 4.40
CA LEU A 97 24.51 -7.56 4.05
C LEU A 97 25.28 -6.60 4.96
N ASP A 98 25.71 -5.48 4.36
CA ASP A 98 26.27 -4.35 5.10
C ASP A 98 25.24 -3.78 6.09
N GLU A 99 25.70 -3.31 7.26
CA GLU A 99 24.85 -2.75 8.31
C GLU A 99 23.97 -1.59 7.82
N SER A 100 24.45 -0.80 6.85
CA SER A 100 23.68 0.31 6.26
C SER A 100 22.42 -0.15 5.50
N LEU A 101 22.37 -1.40 5.06
CA LEU A 101 21.25 -1.96 4.29
C LEU A 101 20.19 -2.66 5.16
N LYS A 102 20.40 -2.70 6.48
CA LYS A 102 19.51 -3.42 7.41
C LYS A 102 18.38 -2.56 7.97
N THR A 103 18.35 -1.26 7.66
CA THR A 103 17.33 -0.33 8.14
C THR A 103 16.96 0.71 7.08
N ALA A 104 15.82 1.37 7.26
CA ALA A 104 15.41 2.47 6.40
C ALA A 104 16.49 3.59 6.37
N PRO A 105 16.93 4.02 5.17
CA PRO A 105 18.07 4.92 5.02
C PRO A 105 17.74 6.39 5.34
N VAL A 106 16.47 6.79 5.21
CA VAL A 106 16.03 8.16 5.54
C VAL A 106 15.43 8.13 6.95
N LYS A 107 15.84 9.07 7.80
CA LYS A 107 15.21 9.31 9.11
C LYS A 107 14.34 10.56 9.03
N LEU A 108 13.18 10.50 9.66
CA LEU A 108 12.32 11.66 9.86
C LEU A 108 12.75 12.26 11.20
N ASP A 109 13.37 13.43 11.16
CA ASP A 109 13.83 14.19 12.33
C ASP A 109 12.69 14.95 13.01
#